data_AF-A0A964KM68-F1
#
_entry.id   AF-A0A964KM68-F1
#
_cell.length_a   1.000
_cell.length_b   1.000
_cell.length_c   1.000
_cell.angle_alpha   90.00
_cell.angle_beta   90.00
_cell.angle_gamma   90.00
#
_symmetry.space_group_name_H-M   'P 1'
#
loop_
_entity.id
_entity.type
_entity.pdbx_description
1 polymer ?
#
loop_
_entity_poly.entity_id
_entity_poly.type
_entity_poly.pdbx_seq_one_letter_code
_entity_poly.pdbx_strand_id
1 'polypeptide(L)'
;MLAVANASKWQNLAYYPFTLSIYNLDALWEFYLGNMVIAIVVDTKILEERFNSLALSAELIDEEDWIIKIDYPSWQMAGPEATECRVSRKFFNRLFAEFLSLEWVCHQIACVVRSEE
;
A
#
# COMPACT_ATOMS: atom_id res chain seq x y z
N MET A 1 -0.73 -10.70 -2.52
CA MET A 1 -0.85 -10.34 -1.09
C MET A 1 -2.32 -10.35 -0.68
N LEU A 2 -2.64 -10.82 0.54
CA LEU A 2 -4.00 -10.90 1.07
C LEU A 2 -4.07 -10.13 2.39
N ALA A 3 -5.08 -9.28 2.54
CA ALA A 3 -5.44 -8.64 3.80
C ALA A 3 -6.92 -8.88 4.10
N VAL A 4 -7.22 -9.19 5.36
CA VAL A 4 -8.60 -9.35 5.84
C VAL A 4 -8.90 -8.22 6.81
N ALA A 5 -9.77 -7.28 6.40
CA ALA A 5 -10.03 -6.08 7.18
C ALA A 5 -10.57 -6.39 8.59
N ASN A 6 -11.41 -7.42 8.71
CA ASN A 6 -11.94 -7.86 10.01
C ASN A 6 -10.87 -8.41 10.95
N ALA A 7 -9.80 -9.01 10.44
CA ALA A 7 -8.69 -9.51 11.26
C ALA A 7 -7.89 -8.36 11.89
N SER A 8 -7.92 -7.19 11.24
CA SER A 8 -7.23 -5.98 11.67
C SER A 8 -8.10 -5.03 12.51
N LYS A 9 -9.36 -5.39 12.81
CA LYS A 9 -10.37 -4.50 13.46
C LYS A 9 -9.99 -3.96 14.85
N TRP A 10 -8.92 -4.48 15.46
CA TRP A 10 -8.38 -4.08 16.77
C TRP A 10 -6.88 -3.81 16.76
N GLN A 11 -6.24 -3.94 15.60
CA GLN A 11 -4.82 -3.64 15.48
C GLN A 11 -4.73 -2.15 15.15
N ASN A 12 -3.89 -1.40 15.88
CA ASN A 12 -3.62 0.03 15.67
C ASN A 12 -2.89 0.29 14.31
N LEU A 13 -3.43 -0.24 13.22
CA LEU A 13 -2.81 -0.26 11.88
C LEU A 13 -3.22 0.93 11.01
N ALA A 14 -4.19 1.74 11.43
CA ALA A 14 -4.63 2.89 10.63
C ALA A 14 -5.13 4.06 11.49
N TYR A 15 -4.81 5.27 11.03
CA TYR A 15 -5.40 6.54 11.47
C TYR A 15 -6.87 6.67 11.00
N TYR A 16 -7.28 5.87 10.01
CA TYR A 16 -8.62 5.90 9.40
C TYR A 16 -9.54 4.82 9.99
N PRO A 17 -10.71 5.18 10.56
CA PRO A 17 -11.68 4.20 11.02
C PRO A 17 -12.38 3.54 9.83
N PHE A 18 -12.00 2.30 9.55
CA PHE A 18 -12.56 1.45 8.49
C PHE A 18 -14.10 1.43 8.45
N THR A 19 -14.74 1.61 9.61
CA THR A 19 -16.20 1.67 9.74
C THR A 19 -16.84 2.81 8.96
N LEU A 20 -16.11 3.88 8.65
CA LEU A 20 -16.58 4.96 7.80
C LEU A 20 -16.80 4.52 6.34
N SER A 21 -16.20 3.41 5.92
CA SER A 21 -16.40 2.83 4.58
C SER A 21 -17.70 2.03 4.45
N ILE A 22 -18.41 1.75 5.55
CA ILE A 22 -19.65 0.97 5.55
C ILE A 22 -20.83 1.90 5.86
N TYR A 23 -21.55 2.30 4.81
CA TYR A 23 -22.69 3.22 4.93
C TYR A 23 -23.94 2.58 5.56
N ASN A 24 -24.19 1.31 5.28
CA ASN A 24 -25.36 0.59 5.79
C ASN A 24 -25.10 0.10 7.22
N LEU A 25 -25.94 0.51 8.17
CA LEU A 25 -25.79 0.17 9.59
C LEU A 25 -25.92 -1.32 9.88
N ASP A 26 -26.83 -2.03 9.20
CA ASP A 26 -26.99 -3.47 9.37
C ASP A 26 -25.73 -4.20 8.89
N ALA A 27 -25.17 -3.81 7.74
CA ALA A 27 -23.91 -4.35 7.23
C ALA A 27 -22.73 -4.05 8.17
N LEU A 28 -22.69 -2.86 8.78
CA LEU A 28 -21.69 -2.52 9.78
C LEU A 28 -21.79 -3.43 11.01
N TRP A 29 -23.01 -3.75 11.43
CA TRP A 29 -23.25 -4.68 12.54
C TRP A 29 -22.79 -6.10 12.19
N GLU A 30 -23.14 -6.60 11.01
CA GLU A 30 -22.67 -7.91 10.52
C GLU A 30 -21.14 -7.97 10.43
N PHE A 31 -20.47 -6.86 10.06
CA PHE A 31 -19.02 -6.77 10.05
C PHE A 31 -18.42 -6.91 11.45
N TYR A 32 -19.00 -6.23 12.45
CA TYR A 32 -18.53 -6.31 13.84
C TYR A 32 -18.72 -7.70 14.44
N LEU A 33 -19.86 -8.32 14.18
CA LEU A 33 -20.17 -9.70 14.59
C LEU A 33 -19.30 -10.73 13.86
N GLY A 34 -18.67 -10.38 12.73
CA GLY A 34 -17.83 -11.27 11.93
C GLY A 34 -18.62 -12.10 10.91
N ASN A 35 -19.91 -11.83 10.74
CA ASN A 35 -20.77 -12.45 9.74
C ASN A 35 -20.50 -11.89 8.33
N MET A 36 -19.95 -10.68 8.24
CA MET A 36 -19.47 -10.08 7.01
C MET A 36 -17.95 -9.96 7.04
N VAL A 37 -17.26 -10.63 6.12
CA VAL A 37 -15.80 -10.59 5.99
C VAL A 37 -15.41 -9.85 4.72
N ILE A 38 -14.53 -8.86 4.86
CA ILE A 38 -13.95 -8.16 3.71
C ILE A 38 -12.50 -8.62 3.54
N ALA A 39 -12.24 -9.27 2.40
CA ALA A 39 -10.93 -9.71 1.98
C ALA A 39 -10.47 -8.88 0.77
N ILE A 40 -9.26 -8.34 0.85
CA ILE A 40 -8.65 -7.53 -0.20
C ILE A 40 -7.42 -8.27 -0.69
N VAL A 41 -7.39 -8.54 -1.99
CA VAL A 41 -6.31 -9.27 -2.65
C VAL A 41 -5.62 -8.32 -3.60
N VAL A 42 -4.30 -8.21 -3.46
CA VAL A 42 -3.44 -7.47 -4.39
C VAL A 42 -2.63 -8.49 -5.14
N ASP A 43 -2.78 -8.50 -6.46
CA ASP A 43 -1.88 -9.24 -7.34
C ASP A 43 -0.54 -8.51 -7.39
N THR A 44 0.51 -9.20 -6.97
CA THR A 44 1.86 -8.64 -6.91
C THR A 44 2.42 -8.41 -8.32
N LYS A 45 1.98 -9.19 -9.32
CA LYS A 45 2.38 -8.98 -10.71
C LYS A 45 1.84 -7.67 -11.27
N ILE A 46 0.59 -7.35 -10.93
CA ILE A 46 0.00 -6.05 -11.32
C ILE A 46 0.78 -4.90 -10.67
N LEU A 47 1.18 -5.06 -9.40
CA LEU A 47 1.99 -4.04 -8.73
C LEU A 47 3.32 -3.81 -9.45
N GLU A 48 4.05 -4.88 -9.79
CA GLU A 48 5.30 -4.82 -10.56
C GLU A 48 5.10 -4.19 -11.95
N GLU A 49 4.08 -4.62 -12.70
CA GLU A 49 3.73 -4.06 -14.01
C GLU A 49 3.44 -2.56 -13.93
N ARG A 50 2.75 -2.10 -12.88
CA ARG A 50 2.44 -0.68 -12.67
C ARG A 50 3.70 0.13 -12.41
N PHE A 51 4.61 -0.34 -11.55
CA PHE A 51 5.88 0.37 -11.33
C PHE A 51 6.77 0.39 -12.58
N ASN A 52 6.84 -0.72 -13.31
CA ASN A 52 7.56 -0.79 -14.59
C ASN A 52 7.00 0.20 -15.60
N SER A 53 5.67 0.36 -15.68
CA SER A 53 5.04 1.36 -16.56
C SER A 53 5.36 2.81 -16.18
N LEU A 54 5.82 3.04 -14.95
CA LEU A 54 6.29 4.32 -14.43
C LEU A 54 7.82 4.49 -14.52
N ALA A 55 8.50 3.58 -15.22
CA ALA A 55 9.97 3.51 -15.32
C ALA A 55 10.68 3.37 -13.98
N LEU A 56 10.05 2.69 -13.01
CA LEU A 56 10.60 2.37 -11.71
C LEU A 56 10.77 0.86 -11.57
N SER A 57 11.92 0.41 -11.08
CA SER A 57 12.13 -1.00 -10.74
C SER A 57 11.72 -1.21 -9.29
N ALA A 58 10.65 -1.97 -9.05
CA ALA A 58 10.16 -2.25 -7.72
C ALA A 58 10.32 -3.73 -7.36
N GLU A 59 10.84 -3.99 -6.17
CA GLU A 59 10.95 -5.32 -5.57
C GLU A 59 10.07 -5.36 -4.32
N LEU A 60 9.29 -6.43 -4.17
CA LEU A 60 8.60 -6.71 -2.91
C LEU A 60 9.58 -7.33 -1.93
N ILE A 61 9.73 -6.68 -0.78
CA ILE A 61 10.57 -7.13 0.32
C ILE A 61 9.70 -7.50 1.52
N ASP A 62 10.22 -8.34 2.40
CA ASP A 62 9.54 -8.70 3.65
C ASP A 62 10.45 -8.41 4.85
N GLU A 63 10.70 -7.11 5.07
CA GLU A 63 11.41 -6.61 6.24
C GLU A 63 10.38 -6.13 7.28
N GLU A 64 10.79 -5.98 8.54
CA GLU A 64 9.88 -5.64 9.65
C GLU A 64 9.00 -4.41 9.34
N ASP A 65 9.64 -3.29 8.97
CA ASP A 65 8.97 -2.02 8.69
C ASP A 65 8.75 -1.72 7.19
N TRP A 66 9.34 -2.50 6.28
CA TRP A 66 9.40 -2.19 4.85
C TRP A 66 8.79 -3.31 4.00
N ILE A 67 8.16 -2.94 2.88
CA ILE A 67 7.42 -3.89 2.04
C ILE A 67 7.70 -3.75 0.54
N ILE A 68 8.15 -2.57 0.09
CA ILE A 68 8.60 -2.36 -1.28
C ILE A 68 9.94 -1.64 -1.24
N LYS A 69 10.89 -2.14 -2.03
CA LYS A 69 12.11 -1.44 -2.40
C LYS A 69 11.95 -0.93 -3.84
N ILE A 70 12.35 0.31 -4.09
CA ILE A 70 12.31 0.91 -5.42
C ILE A 70 13.70 1.38 -5.77
N ASP A 71 14.23 0.82 -6.85
CA ASP A 71 15.46 1.29 -7.48
C ASP A 71 15.09 2.24 -8.61
N TYR A 72 15.80 3.37 -8.69
CA TYR A 72 15.70 4.30 -9.81
C TYR A 72 17.06 4.46 -10.50
N PRO A 73 17.08 4.75 -11.81
CA PRO A 73 18.33 4.74 -12.57
C PRO A 73 19.28 5.86 -12.11
N SER A 74 20.54 5.50 -11.86
CA SER A 74 21.60 6.40 -11.37
C SER A 74 21.89 7.62 -12.28
N TRP A 75 21.45 7.61 -13.54
CA TRP A 75 21.62 8.73 -14.46
C TRP A 75 20.67 9.92 -14.20
N GLN A 76 19.72 9.78 -13.26
CA GLN A 76 18.80 10.84 -12.85
C GLN A 76 19.27 11.61 -11.61
N MET A 77 20.41 11.25 -11.00
CA MET A 77 20.95 11.94 -9.81
C MET A 77 22.26 12.69 -10.11
N ALA A 78 22.35 13.92 -9.62
CA ALA A 78 23.58 14.72 -9.59
C ALA A 78 24.46 14.46 -8.34
N GLY A 79 24.25 13.34 -7.62
CA GLY A 79 24.98 13.04 -6.38
C GLY A 79 24.95 11.57 -5.95
N PRO A 80 25.82 11.16 -5.00
CA PRO A 80 26.15 9.75 -4.74
C PRO A 80 25.29 9.04 -3.67
N GLU A 81 24.27 9.67 -3.09
CA GLU A 81 23.81 9.25 -1.75
C GLU A 81 22.44 8.58 -1.63
N ALA A 82 21.63 8.46 -2.69
CA ALA A 82 20.48 7.56 -2.64
C ALA A 82 20.19 6.98 -4.03
N THR A 83 20.27 5.66 -4.15
CA THR A 83 19.83 4.91 -5.34
C THR A 83 18.60 4.06 -5.06
N GLU A 84 18.08 4.13 -3.83
CA GLU A 84 16.96 3.32 -3.38
C GLU A 84 15.96 4.15 -2.55
N CYS A 85 14.68 3.91 -2.79
CA CYS A 85 13.59 4.36 -1.94
C CYS A 85 12.90 3.13 -1.33
N ARG A 86 12.56 3.19 -0.04
CA ARG A 86 11.83 2.12 0.64
C ARG A 86 10.44 2.60 1.06
N VAL A 87 9.43 1.79 0.79
CA VAL A 87 8.04 2.05 1.18
C VAL A 87 7.73 1.29 2.46
N SER A 88 7.30 2.03 3.49
CA SER A 88 6.95 1.41 4.77
C SER A 88 5.69 0.54 4.63
N ARG A 89 5.67 -0.56 5.40
CA ARG A 89 4.51 -1.44 5.55
C ARG A 89 3.30 -0.67 6.06
N LYS A 90 3.49 0.30 6.97
CA LYS A 90 2.42 1.16 7.49
C LYS A 90 1.75 1.97 6.38
N PHE A 91 2.53 2.59 5.50
CA PHE A 91 1.99 3.33 4.36
C PHE A 91 1.25 2.39 3.40
N PHE A 92 1.86 1.26 3.03
CA PHE A 92 1.25 0.30 2.11
C PHE A 92 -0.04 -0.31 2.67
N ASN A 93 -0.12 -0.55 3.98
CA ASN A 93 -1.32 -1.09 4.61
C ASN A 93 -2.55 -0.18 4.51
N ARG A 94 -2.35 1.12 4.23
CA ARG A 94 -3.47 2.04 3.93
C ARG A 94 -4.24 1.63 2.69
N LEU A 95 -3.60 0.96 1.72
CA LEU A 95 -4.28 0.34 0.59
C LEU A 95 -5.46 -0.52 1.04
N PHE A 96 -5.24 -1.33 2.08
CA PHE A 96 -6.25 -2.23 2.63
C PHE A 96 -7.20 -1.53 3.60
N ALA A 97 -6.66 -0.69 4.49
CA ALA A 97 -7.44 -0.07 5.56
C ALA A 97 -8.37 1.06 5.08
N GLU A 98 -7.96 1.78 4.03
CA GLU A 98 -8.67 2.93 3.47
C GLU A 98 -9.28 2.62 2.09
N PHE A 99 -9.17 1.37 1.62
CA PHE A 99 -9.61 0.96 0.27
C PHE A 99 -9.06 1.86 -0.84
N LEU A 100 -7.80 2.26 -0.72
CA LEU A 100 -7.18 3.12 -1.73
C LEU A 100 -7.05 2.36 -3.05
N SER A 101 -7.14 3.11 -4.15
CA SER A 101 -6.82 2.55 -5.46
C SER A 101 -5.35 2.15 -5.51
N LEU A 102 -5.07 0.94 -6.00
CA LEU A 102 -3.71 0.48 -6.26
C LEU A 102 -2.96 1.43 -7.19
N GLU A 103 -3.64 1.93 -8.23
CA GLU A 103 -3.09 2.90 -9.17
C GLU A 103 -2.70 4.19 -8.47
N TRP A 104 -3.57 4.70 -7.59
CA TRP A 104 -3.29 5.91 -6.83
C TRP A 104 -2.07 5.71 -5.92
N VAL A 105 -1.98 4.58 -5.22
CA VAL A 105 -0.83 4.27 -4.34
C VAL A 105 0.47 4.23 -5.14
N CYS A 106 0.51 3.51 -6.27
CA CYS A 106 1.69 3.46 -7.14
C CYS A 106 2.09 4.86 -7.65
N HIS A 107 1.11 5.67 -8.06
CA HIS A 107 1.36 7.02 -8.53
C HIS A 107 1.93 7.92 -7.43
N GLN A 108 1.38 7.88 -6.21
CA GLN A 108 1.89 8.68 -5.10
C GLN A 108 3.32 8.32 -4.73
N ILE A 109 3.62 7.01 -4.70
CA ILE A 109 4.99 6.55 -4.46
C ILE A 109 5.92 7.08 -5.55
N ALA A 110 5.53 6.97 -6.82
CA ALA A 110 6.34 7.49 -7.93
C ALA A 110 6.53 9.01 -7.88
N CYS A 111 5.53 9.78 -7.45
CA CYS A 111 5.68 11.22 -7.23
C CYS A 111 6.71 11.53 -6.14
N VAL A 112 6.67 10.82 -5.01
CA VAL A 112 7.62 11.04 -3.91
C VAL A 112 9.04 10.75 -4.37
N VAL A 113 9.26 9.60 -5.03
CA VAL A 113 10.58 9.20 -5.56
C VAL A 113 11.14 10.25 -6.53
N ARG A 114 10.29 10.87 -7.35
CA ARG A 114 10.70 11.92 -8.31
C ARG A 114 10.82 13.31 -7.69
N SER A 115 10.19 13.57 -6.55
CA SER A 115 10.21 14.88 -5.87
C SER A 115 11.42 15.09 -4.97
N GLU A 116 12.23 14.05 -4.76
CA GLU A 116 13.56 14.16 -4.13
C GLU A 116 14.65 14.63 -5.13
N GLU A 117 14.25 15.08 -6.34
CA GLU A 117 15.05 15.87 -7.30
C GLU A 117 15.14 17.36 -6.90
#